data_AF-A0AAV6JME3-F1
#
_entry.id   AF-A0AAV6JME3-F1
#
_cell.length_a   1.000
_cell.length_b   1.000
_cell.length_c   1.000
_cell.angle_alpha   90.00
_cell.angle_beta   90.00
_cell.angle_gamma   90.00
#
_symmetry.space_group_name_H-M   'P 1'
#
loop_
_entity.id
_entity.type
_entity.pdbx_description
1 polymer ?
#
loop_
_entity_poly.entity_id
_entity_poly.type
_entity_poly.pdbx_seq_one_letter_code
_entity_poly.pdbx_strand_id
1 'polypeptide(L)'
;METLERDTGDSKEASSSAEIQNSWVEAQDSLKTRLVTEDDFRWQLPTAAAAAAAAATTAIGGGGECGVLKYVGGVDISFAKDNPSIACGTLVVLDLQTLEVVYEDYSAPILLQLLEKMKTCDHPFYPQVLIVFSLM
;
A
#
# COMPACT_ATOMS: atom_id res chain seq x y z
N MET A 1 13.78 -59.67 -6.80
CA MET A 1 13.12 -58.93 -7.90
C MET A 1 12.39 -57.79 -7.23
N GLU A 2 13.11 -56.70 -6.96
CA GLU A 2 12.57 -55.48 -6.36
C GLU A 2 11.99 -54.64 -7.49
N THR A 3 10.66 -54.50 -7.53
CA THR A 3 10.01 -53.44 -8.31
C THR A 3 9.92 -52.21 -7.43
N LEU A 4 10.90 -51.31 -7.60
CA LEU A 4 10.85 -49.94 -7.09
C LEU A 4 9.73 -49.20 -7.82
N GLU A 5 8.63 -48.92 -7.13
CA GLU A 5 7.63 -47.96 -7.58
C GLU A 5 8.26 -46.56 -7.58
N ARG A 6 8.56 -46.06 -8.79
CA ARG A 6 9.16 -44.75 -9.01
C ARG A 6 8.09 -43.79 -9.50
N ASP A 7 7.68 -42.94 -8.56
CA ASP A 7 7.33 -41.53 -8.72
C ASP A 7 6.18 -41.16 -9.67
N THR A 8 5.02 -40.87 -9.08
CA THR A 8 3.87 -40.21 -9.73
C THR A 8 3.55 -38.85 -9.06
N GLY A 9 4.52 -38.25 -8.36
CA GLY A 9 4.35 -36.99 -7.62
C GLY A 9 4.53 -35.73 -8.47
N ASP A 10 5.42 -35.78 -9.47
CA ASP A 10 5.91 -34.60 -10.20
C ASP A 10 4.88 -33.98 -11.17
N SER A 11 3.98 -34.79 -11.74
CA SER A 11 3.02 -34.32 -12.76
C SER A 11 1.83 -33.53 -12.20
N LYS A 12 1.54 -33.65 -10.89
CA LYS A 12 0.42 -32.92 -10.25
C LYS A 12 0.81 -31.51 -9.81
N GLU A 13 2.04 -31.31 -9.34
CA GLU A 13 2.52 -29.98 -8.91
C GLU A 13 2.64 -29.01 -10.09
N ALA A 14 3.19 -29.47 -11.22
CA ALA A 14 3.31 -28.65 -12.42
C ALA A 14 1.95 -28.20 -12.98
N SER A 15 0.94 -29.10 -12.96
CA SER A 15 -0.44 -28.77 -13.38
C SER A 15 -1.05 -27.69 -12.47
N SER A 16 -0.89 -27.84 -11.15
CA SER A 16 -1.41 -26.87 -10.17
C SER A 16 -0.72 -25.50 -10.28
N SER A 17 0.58 -25.47 -10.58
CA SER A 17 1.33 -24.22 -10.75
C SER A 17 0.87 -23.43 -11.96
N ALA A 18 0.58 -24.11 -13.08
CA ALA A 18 0.09 -23.45 -14.30
C ALA A 18 -1.33 -22.89 -14.11
N GLU A 19 -2.21 -23.62 -13.42
CA GLU A 19 -3.55 -23.17 -13.07
C GLU A 19 -3.51 -21.92 -12.17
N ILE A 20 -2.65 -21.93 -11.15
CA ILE A 20 -2.43 -20.78 -10.27
C ILE A 20 -1.92 -19.58 -11.06
N GLN A 21 -0.93 -19.78 -11.95
CA GLN A 21 -0.41 -18.70 -12.80
C GLN A 21 -1.48 -18.07 -13.68
N ASN A 22 -2.33 -18.88 -14.34
CA ASN A 22 -3.42 -18.37 -15.17
C ASN A 22 -4.41 -17.54 -14.32
N SER A 23 -4.75 -18.01 -13.12
CA SER A 23 -5.60 -17.26 -12.19
C SER A 23 -4.99 -15.90 -11.81
N TRP A 24 -3.68 -15.84 -11.58
CA TRP A 24 -2.99 -14.56 -11.30
C TRP A 24 -3.01 -13.61 -12.49
N VAL A 25 -2.84 -14.13 -13.71
CA VAL A 25 -2.92 -13.31 -14.94
C VAL A 25 -4.32 -12.71 -15.10
N GLU A 26 -5.37 -13.53 -14.94
CA GLU A 26 -6.76 -13.06 -15.02
C GLU A 26 -7.07 -12.02 -13.95
N ALA A 27 -6.61 -12.24 -12.71
CA ALA A 27 -6.78 -11.28 -11.63
C ALA A 27 -6.05 -9.96 -11.91
N GLN A 28 -4.82 -10.01 -12.42
CA GLN A 28 -4.05 -8.83 -12.78
C GLN A 28 -4.73 -8.04 -13.91
N ASP A 29 -5.21 -8.72 -14.94
CA ASP A 29 -5.89 -8.07 -16.06
C ASP A 29 -7.21 -7.43 -15.64
N SER A 30 -7.99 -8.10 -14.78
CA SER A 30 -9.17 -7.52 -14.16
C SER A 30 -8.84 -6.24 -13.38
N LEU A 31 -7.80 -6.24 -12.54
CA LEU A 31 -7.41 -5.08 -11.73
C LEU A 31 -6.87 -3.91 -12.58
N LYS A 32 -6.12 -4.20 -13.65
CA LYS A 32 -5.61 -3.18 -14.58
C LYS A 32 -6.75 -2.33 -15.18
N THR A 33 -7.91 -2.92 -15.48
CA THR A 33 -9.05 -2.17 -16.02
C THR A 33 -9.62 -1.12 -15.05
N ARG A 34 -9.28 -1.22 -13.76
CA ARG A 34 -9.75 -0.32 -12.70
C ARG A 34 -8.69 0.70 -12.26
N LEU A 35 -7.55 0.74 -12.94
CA LEU A 35 -6.48 1.69 -12.66
C LEU A 35 -6.91 3.10 -13.06
N VAL A 36 -6.86 4.03 -12.11
CA VAL A 36 -7.07 5.46 -12.36
C VAL A 36 -5.70 6.13 -12.41
N THR A 37 -5.40 6.82 -13.51
CA THR A 37 -4.09 7.48 -13.75
C THR A 37 -4.17 9.01 -13.76
N GLU A 38 -5.37 9.56 -13.58
CA GLU A 38 -5.62 10.98 -13.48
C GLU A 38 -5.90 11.37 -12.03
N ASP A 39 -5.58 12.62 -11.67
CA ASP A 39 -5.82 13.13 -10.33
C ASP A 39 -7.33 13.40 -10.13
N ASP A 40 -7.95 12.70 -9.18
CA ASP A 40 -9.35 12.93 -8.75
C ASP A 40 -9.41 13.49 -7.31
N PHE A 41 -8.34 14.16 -6.88
CA PHE A 41 -8.23 14.73 -5.55
C PHE A 41 -8.26 16.25 -5.58
N ARG A 42 -9.01 16.83 -4.62
CA ARG A 42 -9.14 18.29 -4.49
C ARG A 42 -8.05 18.92 -3.62
N TRP A 43 -7.25 18.10 -2.93
CA TRP A 43 -6.21 18.62 -2.04
C TRP A 43 -5.04 19.22 -2.84
N GLN A 44 -4.36 20.19 -2.24
CA GLN A 44 -3.23 20.88 -2.85
C GLN A 44 -1.95 20.59 -2.07
N LEU A 45 -0.81 20.57 -2.76
CA LEU A 45 0.48 20.47 -2.09
C LEU A 45 0.73 21.73 -1.22
N PRO A 46 1.34 21.58 -0.03
CA PRO A 46 1.78 22.71 0.78
C PRO A 46 2.91 23.48 0.08
N THR A 47 2.54 24.32 -0.88
CA THR A 47 3.40 25.34 -1.46
C THR A 47 3.28 26.62 -0.64
N ALA A 48 4.29 27.51 -0.72
CA ALA A 48 4.23 28.82 -0.08
C ALA A 48 2.95 29.61 -0.43
N ALA A 49 2.42 29.41 -1.65
CA ALA A 49 1.14 29.95 -2.09
C ALA A 49 -0.08 29.29 -1.43
N ALA A 50 -0.06 27.97 -1.22
CA ALA A 50 -1.13 27.23 -0.55
C ALA A 50 -1.20 27.54 0.96
N ALA A 51 -0.05 27.78 1.62
CA ALA A 51 -0.01 28.24 3.00
C ALA A 51 -0.62 29.64 3.17
N ALA A 52 -0.36 30.55 2.23
CA ALA A 52 -0.98 31.88 2.19
C ALA A 52 -2.49 31.82 1.90
N ALA A 53 -2.93 30.91 1.01
CA ALA A 53 -4.34 30.69 0.71
C ALA A 53 -5.09 30.07 1.89
N ALA A 54 -4.51 29.08 2.58
CA ALA A 54 -5.12 28.44 3.76
C ALA A 54 -5.33 29.42 4.93
N ALA A 55 -4.40 30.38 5.11
CA ALA A 55 -4.54 31.46 6.08
C ALA A 55 -5.62 32.50 5.70
N ALA A 56 -5.90 32.68 4.41
CA ALA A 56 -6.95 33.59 3.92
C ALA A 56 -8.35 32.96 4.03
N THR A 57 -8.47 31.64 3.82
CA THR A 57 -9.74 30.91 3.85
C THR A 57 -10.34 30.79 5.26
N THR A 58 -9.53 30.96 6.31
CA THR A 58 -10.02 30.98 7.70
C THR A 58 -10.90 32.21 8.03
N ALA A 59 -11.01 33.18 7.11
CA ALA A 59 -11.81 34.40 7.28
C ALA A 59 -13.21 34.36 6.65
N ILE A 60 -13.52 33.38 5.77
CA ILE A 60 -14.83 33.34 5.08
C ILE A 60 -15.34 31.89 5.07
N GLY A 61 -16.28 31.60 5.96
CA GLY A 61 -16.95 30.30 6.06
C GLY A 61 -17.69 29.94 4.77
N GLY A 62 -17.05 29.11 3.94
CA GLY A 62 -17.62 28.56 2.71
C GLY A 62 -17.13 27.13 2.52
N GLY A 63 -18.02 26.17 2.77
CA GLY A 63 -17.76 24.74 2.71
C GLY A 63 -17.35 24.27 1.30
N GLY A 64 -16.12 23.77 1.23
CA GLY A 64 -15.53 23.13 0.07
C GLY A 64 -14.06 22.90 0.38
N GLU A 65 -13.76 21.78 1.04
CA GLU A 65 -12.43 21.44 1.56
C GLU A 65 -11.43 21.21 0.41
N CYS A 66 -10.96 22.28 -0.22
CA CYS A 66 -9.69 22.30 -0.94
C CYS A 66 -8.57 22.31 0.11
N GLY A 67 -8.48 21.22 0.88
CA GLY A 67 -7.54 21.07 1.99
C GLY A 67 -6.10 20.94 1.50
N VAL A 68 -5.14 21.28 2.35
CA VAL A 68 -3.72 21.03 2.05
C VAL A 68 -3.41 19.56 2.35
N LEU A 69 -2.55 18.93 1.54
CA LEU A 69 -2.01 17.59 1.83
C LEU A 69 -1.26 17.63 3.17
N LYS A 70 -1.73 16.84 4.14
CA LYS A 70 -1.22 16.81 5.52
C LYS A 70 -0.43 15.53 5.80
N TYR A 71 -0.97 14.37 5.46
CA TYR A 71 -0.39 13.08 5.82
C TYR A 71 0.00 12.26 4.58
N VAL A 72 1.28 11.92 4.48
CA VAL A 72 1.85 11.06 3.44
C VAL A 72 2.27 9.75 4.07
N GLY A 73 1.73 8.63 3.59
CA GLY A 73 2.13 7.31 4.05
C GLY A 73 3.23 6.72 3.19
N GLY A 74 4.13 5.99 3.82
CA GLY A 74 5.16 5.17 3.17
C GLY A 74 4.94 3.71 3.54
N VAL A 75 5.04 2.83 2.55
CA VAL A 75 4.93 1.38 2.76
C VAL A 75 6.10 0.67 2.12
N ASP A 76 6.67 -0.31 2.82
CA ASP A 76 7.76 -1.17 2.32
C ASP A 76 7.55 -2.62 2.78
N ILE A 77 8.10 -3.56 2.01
CA ILE A 77 8.11 -4.99 2.31
C ILE A 77 9.53 -5.55 2.15
N SER A 78 10.02 -6.21 3.19
CA SER A 78 11.33 -6.84 3.21
C SER A 78 11.22 -8.34 3.53
N PHE A 79 11.92 -9.18 2.77
CA PHE A 79 11.95 -10.63 2.96
C PHE A 79 13.16 -11.07 3.79
N ALA A 80 12.99 -12.08 4.64
CA ALA A 80 14.10 -12.63 5.40
C ALA A 80 15.04 -13.40 4.48
N LYS A 81 16.34 -13.10 4.57
CA LYS A 81 17.38 -13.72 3.72
C LYS A 81 17.44 -15.24 3.87
N ASP A 82 17.24 -15.72 5.10
CA ASP A 82 17.34 -17.14 5.43
C ASP A 82 16.02 -17.89 5.18
N ASN A 83 14.90 -17.18 5.03
CA ASN A 83 13.58 -17.78 4.81
C ASN A 83 12.64 -16.86 4.01
N PRO A 84 12.46 -17.10 2.70
CA PRO A 84 11.65 -16.22 1.84
C PRO A 84 10.14 -16.32 2.11
N SER A 85 9.69 -17.30 2.91
CA SER A 85 8.30 -17.35 3.37
C SER A 85 8.02 -16.35 4.49
N ILE A 86 9.05 -15.76 5.08
CA ILE A 86 8.94 -14.73 6.11
C ILE A 86 9.23 -13.38 5.46
N ALA A 87 8.29 -12.46 5.61
CA ALA A 87 8.50 -11.07 5.24
C ALA A 87 7.86 -10.13 6.25
N CYS A 88 8.47 -8.94 6.38
CA CYS A 88 8.06 -7.88 7.27
C CYS A 88 7.58 -6.71 6.43
N GLY A 89 6.37 -6.24 6.74
CA GLY A 89 5.80 -5.02 6.18
C GLY A 89 5.93 -3.88 7.15
N THR A 90 6.13 -2.68 6.63
CA THR A 90 6.05 -1.45 7.41
C THR A 90 5.07 -0.47 6.78
N LEU A 91 4.36 0.27 7.63
CA LEU A 91 3.55 1.42 7.29
C LEU A 91 4.01 2.57 8.19
N VAL A 92 4.50 3.64 7.58
CA VAL A 92 4.81 4.90 8.27
C VAL A 92 3.91 5.99 7.74
N VAL A 93 3.54 6.95 8.58
CA VAL A 93 2.88 8.18 8.15
C VAL A 93 3.68 9.38 8.60
N LEU A 94 3.96 10.25 7.65
CA LEU A 94 4.66 11.50 7.82
C LEU A 94 3.66 12.66 7.80
N ASP A 95 3.78 13.60 8.74
CA ASP A 95 3.16 14.92 8.60
C ASP A 95 4.02 15.75 7.63
N LEU A 96 3.42 16.19 6.52
CA LEU A 96 4.13 16.86 5.44
C LEU A 96 4.58 18.29 5.80
N GLN A 97 4.00 18.90 6.84
CA GLN A 97 4.39 20.23 7.29
C GLN A 97 5.61 20.18 8.20
N THR A 98 5.66 19.22 9.12
CA THR A 98 6.77 19.06 10.08
C THR A 98 7.85 18.12 9.57
N LEU A 99 7.53 17.25 8.62
CA LEU A 99 8.35 16.12 8.16
C LEU A 99 8.68 15.14 9.29
N GLU A 100 7.80 15.05 10.28
CA GLU A 100 7.93 14.09 11.39
C GLU A 100 7.06 12.86 11.16
N VAL A 101 7.55 11.71 11.61
CA VAL A 101 6.78 10.47 11.61
C VAL A 101 5.75 10.54 12.74
N VAL A 102 4.48 10.55 12.38
CA VAL A 102 3.34 10.64 13.31
C VAL A 102 2.70 9.28 13.58
N TYR A 103 3.00 8.29 12.75
CA TYR A 103 2.54 6.92 12.93
C TYR A 103 3.55 5.95 12.33
N GLU A 104 3.78 4.83 13.00
CA GLU A 104 4.58 3.72 12.51
C GLU A 104 3.96 2.40 12.95
N ASP A 105 4.00 1.41 12.08
CA ASP A 105 3.49 0.09 12.36
C ASP A 105 4.12 -0.97 11.45
N TYR A 106 4.17 -2.20 11.93
CA TYR A 106 4.78 -3.32 11.21
C TYR A 106 4.01 -4.63 11.40
N SER A 107 3.99 -5.48 10.37
CA SER A 107 3.27 -6.77 10.41
C SER A 107 3.83 -7.80 9.42
N ALA A 108 3.62 -9.07 9.75
CA ALA A 108 3.85 -10.23 8.90
C ALA A 108 2.55 -11.09 8.93
N PRO A 109 1.52 -10.90 8.05
CA PRO A 109 1.62 -10.52 6.64
C PRO A 109 0.66 -9.41 6.09
N ILE A 110 1.02 -8.43 5.26
CA ILE A 110 2.14 -7.48 5.28
C ILE A 110 1.55 -6.09 5.04
N LEU A 111 0.97 -5.79 3.87
CA LEU A 111 0.52 -4.42 3.55
C LEU A 111 -0.97 -4.17 3.78
N LEU A 112 -1.84 -5.00 3.19
CA LEU A 112 -3.29 -4.79 3.27
C LEU A 112 -3.80 -4.88 4.70
N GLN A 113 -3.24 -5.80 5.50
CA GLN A 113 -3.57 -5.93 6.92
C GLN A 113 -3.13 -4.70 7.73
N LEU A 114 -1.98 -4.09 7.42
CA LEU A 114 -1.55 -2.85 8.08
C LEU A 114 -2.52 -1.70 7.76
N LEU A 115 -2.89 -1.55 6.49
CA LEU A 115 -3.83 -0.52 6.06
C LEU A 115 -5.23 -0.75 6.65
N GLU A 116 -5.70 -2.00 6.68
CA GLU A 116 -6.99 -2.36 7.26
C GLU A 116 -7.01 -2.09 8.77
N LYS A 117 -5.95 -2.48 9.49
CA LYS A 117 -5.80 -2.18 10.93
C LYS A 117 -5.89 -0.68 11.19
N MET A 118 -5.18 0.14 10.41
CA MET A 118 -5.23 1.60 10.55
C MET A 118 -6.62 2.18 10.24
N LYS A 119 -7.31 1.66 9.19
CA LYS A 119 -8.68 2.05 8.85
C LYS A 119 -9.69 1.70 9.94
N THR A 120 -9.62 0.51 10.50
CA THR A 120 -10.55 0.05 11.54
C THR A 120 -10.42 0.87 12.82
N CYS A 121 -9.23 1.42 13.10
CA CYS A 121 -8.99 2.28 14.24
C CYS A 121 -9.42 3.75 14.02
N ASP A 122 -9.95 4.10 12.84
CA ASP A 122 -10.25 5.49 12.43
C ASP A 122 -9.13 6.45 12.82
N HIS A 123 -7.88 6.02 12.54
CA HIS A 123 -6.71 6.69 13.11
C HIS A 123 -6.64 8.14 12.60
N PRO A 124 -6.43 9.15 13.47
CA PRO A 124 -6.46 10.57 13.08
C PRO A 124 -5.38 10.95 12.04
N PHE A 125 -4.45 10.05 11.77
CA PHE A 125 -3.32 10.22 10.86
C PHE A 125 -3.44 9.31 9.63
N TYR A 126 -4.65 8.88 9.24
CA TYR A 126 -4.81 8.06 8.05
C TYR A 126 -4.24 8.78 6.82
N PRO A 127 -3.31 8.17 6.06
CA PRO A 127 -2.59 8.85 5.00
C PRO A 127 -3.49 9.16 3.80
N GLN A 128 -3.31 10.33 3.21
CA GLN A 128 -4.06 10.76 2.02
C GLN A 128 -3.49 10.16 0.73
N VAL A 129 -2.18 9.91 0.72
CA VAL A 129 -1.45 9.28 -0.39
C VAL A 129 -0.43 8.30 0.18
N LEU A 130 -0.21 7.18 -0.53
CA LEU A 130 0.79 6.17 -0.19
C LEU A 130 1.91 6.17 -1.23
N ILE A 131 3.16 6.24 -0.76
CA ILE A 131 4.34 5.97 -1.57
C ILE A 131 4.77 4.53 -1.28
N VAL A 132 4.79 3.71 -2.33
CA VAL A 132 5.16 2.30 -2.24
C VAL A 132 6.64 2.16 -2.55
N PHE A 133 7.41 1.73 -1.57
CA PHE A 133 8.82 1.35 -1.71
C PHE A 133 8.91 -0.17 -1.83
N SER A 134 9.82 -0.61 -2.67
CA SER A 134 10.19 -2.02 -2.80
C SER A 134 11.69 -2.02 -3.06
N LEU A 135 12.47 -2.37 -2.04
CA LEU A 135 13.91 -2.56 -2.19
C LEU A 135 14.14 -3.97 -2.77
N MET A 136 14.64 -4.01 -4.02
CA MET A 136 15.10 -5.23 -4.70
C MET A 136 16.36 -5.80 -4.05
#